data_AF-A0A0L0CRJ4-F1
#
_entry.id   AF-A0A0L0CRJ4-F1
#
_cell.length_a   1.000
_cell.length_b   1.000
_cell.length_c   1.000
_cell.angle_alpha   90.00
_cell.angle_beta   90.00
_cell.angle_gamma   90.00
#
_symmetry.space_group_name_H-M   'P 1'
#
loop_
_entity.id
_entity.type
_entity.pdbx_description
1 polymer ?
#
loop_
_entity_poly.entity_id
_entity_poly.type
_entity_poly.pdbx_seq_one_letter_code
_entity_poly.pdbx_strand_id
1 'polypeptide(L)'
;MAEIDKTLKKKRNFNKYTYRGVDLDQLLYMSNKKLVELMHTSASRRFSFGSKRKPMALNKKLHKAKKEALPNKKSEIVKSHLRNMYPK
;
A
#
# COMPACT_ATOMS: atom_id res chain seq x y z
N MET A 1 6.25 18.83 -27.21
CA MET A 1 5.32 17.71 -26.95
C MET A 1 5.73 16.38 -27.60
N ALA A 2 6.94 16.24 -28.17
CA ALA A 2 7.41 15.00 -28.80
C ALA A 2 8.67 14.38 -28.14
N GLU A 3 9.13 14.92 -27.00
CA GLU A 3 10.33 14.42 -26.29
C GLU A 3 10.02 13.54 -25.07
N ILE A 4 8.76 13.48 -24.62
CA ILE A 4 8.38 12.70 -23.43
C ILE A 4 8.33 11.19 -23.75
N ASP A 5 8.13 10.81 -25.02
CA ASP A 5 7.93 9.41 -25.42
C ASP A 5 9.23 8.63 -25.71
N LYS A 6 10.36 9.30 -25.96
CA LYS A 6 11.63 8.62 -26.34
C LYS A 6 12.48 8.11 -25.17
N THR A 7 12.12 8.41 -23.93
CA THR A 7 12.79 7.87 -22.73
C THR A 7 11.95 6.78 -22.07
N LEU A 8 11.45 5.82 -22.87
CA LEU A 8 10.78 4.58 -22.47
C LEU A 8 11.71 3.68 -21.63
N LYS A 9 12.11 4.20 -20.47
CA LYS A 9 12.70 3.47 -19.35
C LYS A 9 11.72 2.34 -19.03
N LYS A 10 12.25 1.12 -19.08
CA LYS A 10 11.63 -0.15 -18.66
C LYS A 10 10.44 0.09 -17.73
N LYS A 11 9.22 -0.11 -18.24
CA LYS A 11 7.99 -0.03 -17.44
C LYS A 11 8.18 -0.85 -16.18
N ARG A 12 7.71 -0.35 -15.03
CA ARG A 12 7.81 -1.10 -13.78
C ARG A 12 6.99 -2.38 -13.92
N ASN A 13 7.62 -3.54 -13.79
CA ASN A 13 6.89 -4.81 -13.83
C ASN A 13 6.06 -4.94 -12.53
N PHE A 14 4.77 -5.19 -12.68
CA PHE A 14 3.86 -5.53 -11.59
C PHE A 14 3.55 -7.03 -11.66
N ASN A 15 3.52 -7.68 -10.51
CA ASN A 15 3.11 -9.08 -10.43
C ASN A 15 1.59 -9.16 -10.34
N LYS A 16 0.99 -10.16 -10.99
CA LYS A 16 -0.42 -10.50 -10.76
C LYS A 16 -0.58 -10.96 -9.33
N TYR A 17 -1.52 -10.37 -8.60
CA TYR A 17 -1.77 -10.69 -7.20
C TYR A 17 -3.26 -10.87 -6.96
N THR A 18 -3.58 -11.99 -6.33
CA THR A 18 -4.93 -12.38 -5.94
C THR A 18 -4.93 -12.70 -4.44
N TYR A 19 -5.81 -12.07 -3.66
CA TYR A 19 -5.97 -12.37 -2.23
C TYR A 19 -7.37 -12.90 -1.98
N ARG A 20 -7.47 -14.15 -1.51
CA ARG A 20 -8.76 -14.82 -1.20
C ARG A 20 -9.80 -14.68 -2.33
N GLY A 21 -9.36 -14.80 -3.58
CA GLY A 21 -10.22 -14.69 -4.76
C GLY A 21 -10.53 -13.27 -5.22
N VAL A 22 -9.88 -12.25 -4.64
CA VAL A 22 -10.03 -10.83 -5.02
C VAL A 22 -8.74 -10.32 -5.67
N ASP A 23 -8.89 -9.65 -6.82
CA ASP A 23 -7.76 -9.08 -7.56
C ASP A 23 -7.22 -7.79 -6.93
N LEU A 24 -5.96 -7.48 -7.21
CA LEU A 24 -5.28 -6.30 -6.68
C LEU A 24 -6.03 -4.98 -6.93
N ASP A 25 -6.52 -4.77 -8.16
CA ASP A 25 -7.21 -3.53 -8.51
C ASP A 25 -8.50 -3.38 -7.69
N GLN A 26 -9.25 -4.48 -7.54
CA GLN A 26 -10.45 -4.50 -6.71
C GLN A 26 -10.11 -4.21 -5.24
N LEU A 27 -9.05 -4.81 -4.68
CA LEU A 27 -8.61 -4.55 -3.30
C LEU A 27 -8.30 -3.06 -3.05
N LEU A 28 -7.79 -2.34 -4.04
CA LEU A 28 -7.47 -0.91 -3.90
C LEU A 28 -8.72 -0.03 -3.82
N TYR A 29 -9.81 -0.39 -4.50
CA TYR A 29 -11.06 0.37 -4.51
C TYR A 29 -12.01 -0.01 -3.37
N MET A 30 -11.72 -1.09 -2.63
CA MET A 30 -12.56 -1.54 -1.53
C MET A 30 -12.49 -0.62 -0.31
N SER A 31 -13.63 -0.49 0.38
CA SER A 31 -13.69 0.21 1.67
C SER A 31 -13.07 -0.64 2.79
N ASN A 32 -12.56 0.03 3.82
CA ASN A 32 -11.93 -0.63 4.97
C ASN A 32 -12.83 -1.68 5.64
N LYS A 33 -14.15 -1.47 5.67
CA LYS A 33 -15.10 -2.43 6.27
C LYS A 33 -15.08 -3.78 5.55
N LYS A 34 -15.20 -3.75 4.21
CA LYS A 34 -15.16 -4.97 3.38
C LYS A 34 -13.78 -5.62 3.43
N LEU A 35 -12.71 -4.83 3.54
CA LEU A 35 -11.36 -5.36 3.66
C LEU A 35 -11.18 -6.16 4.97
N VAL A 36 -11.69 -5.64 6.09
CA VAL A 36 -11.58 -6.28 7.41
C VAL A 36 -12.25 -7.66 7.45
N GLU A 37 -13.35 -7.85 6.73
CA GLU A 37 -14.04 -9.15 6.59
C GLU A 37 -13.20 -10.18 5.82
N LEU A 38 -12.41 -9.73 4.84
CA LEU A 38 -11.53 -10.61 4.07
C LEU A 38 -10.25 -10.99 4.82
N MET A 39 -9.83 -10.25 5.84
CA MET A 39 -8.56 -10.53 6.54
C MET A 39 -8.66 -11.73 7.50
N HIS A 40 -7.52 -12.17 8.04
CA HIS A 40 -7.51 -13.13 9.15
C HIS A 40 -8.06 -12.49 10.45
N THR A 41 -8.52 -13.33 11.38
CA THR A 41 -9.15 -12.90 12.64
C THR A 41 -8.24 -12.02 13.49
N SER A 42 -6.93 -12.28 13.53
CA SER A 42 -5.96 -11.45 14.25
C SER A 42 -5.87 -10.02 13.72
N ALA A 43 -5.79 -9.86 12.39
CA ALA A 43 -5.73 -8.57 11.73
C ALA A 43 -7.07 -7.82 11.85
N SER A 44 -8.18 -8.54 11.64
CA SER A 44 -9.53 -8.01 11.75
C SER A 44 -9.79 -7.40 13.13
N ARG A 45 -9.51 -8.15 14.22
CA ARG A 45 -9.64 -7.64 15.60
C ARG A 45 -8.85 -6.36 15.81
N ARG A 46 -7.64 -6.28 15.29
CA ARG A 46 -6.78 -5.09 15.45
C ARG A 46 -7.34 -3.86 14.73
N PHE A 47 -7.94 -4.03 13.56
CA PHE A 47 -8.63 -2.96 12.85
C PHE A 47 -9.90 -2.51 13.59
N SER A 48 -10.64 -3.43 14.19
CA SER A 48 -11.83 -3.12 15.02
C SER A 48 -11.48 -2.28 16.25
N PHE A 49 -10.33 -2.51 16.89
CA PHE A 49 -9.86 -1.68 18.02
C PHE A 49 -9.31 -0.29 17.61
N GLY A 50 -9.26 0.00 16.32
CA GLY A 50 -8.84 1.29 15.77
C GLY A 50 -7.32 1.46 15.63
N SER A 51 -6.91 2.22 14.61
CA SER A 51 -5.50 2.54 14.38
C SER A 51 -5.02 3.62 15.35
N LYS A 52 -4.07 3.27 16.23
CA LYS A 52 -3.45 4.22 17.15
C LYS A 52 -2.66 5.32 16.42
N ARG A 53 -2.24 6.37 17.14
CA ARG A 53 -1.47 7.51 16.58
C ARG A 53 -0.21 7.09 15.80
N LYS A 54 0.54 6.10 16.31
CA LYS A 54 1.81 5.62 15.72
C LYS A 54 1.65 5.05 14.30
N PRO A 55 0.79 4.04 14.02
CA PRO A 55 0.59 3.52 12.66
C PRO A 55 0.02 4.58 11.70
N MET A 56 -0.86 5.47 12.17
CA MET A 56 -1.39 6.55 11.34
C MET A 56 -0.30 7.52 10.87
N ALA A 57 0.63 7.87 11.75
CA ALA A 57 1.76 8.74 11.39
C ALA A 57 2.68 8.08 10.34
N LEU A 58 2.89 6.77 10.44
CA LEU A 58 3.69 6.02 9.47
C LEU A 58 3.00 5.95 8.11
N ASN A 59 1.70 5.63 8.07
CA ASN A 59 0.93 5.60 6.82
C ASN A 59 0.96 6.95 6.11
N LYS A 60 0.83 8.08 6.83
CA LYS A 60 0.94 9.42 6.24
C LYS A 60 2.32 9.66 5.58
N LYS A 61 3.41 9.25 6.23
CA LYS A 61 4.76 9.35 5.67
C LYS A 61 4.93 8.50 4.41
N LEU A 62 4.39 7.27 4.42
CA LEU A 62 4.44 6.37 3.26
C LEU A 62 3.63 6.91 2.08
N HIS A 63 2.43 7.46 2.33
CA HIS A 63 1.63 8.07 1.27
C HIS A 63 2.33 9.29 0.66
N LYS A 64 2.98 10.12 1.48
CA LYS A 64 3.77 11.25 1.01
C LYS A 64 4.95 10.79 0.12
N ALA A 65 5.75 9.84 0.61
CA ALA A 65 6.89 9.30 -0.13
C ALA A 65 6.48 8.64 -1.46
N LYS A 66 5.31 7.97 -1.51
CA LYS A 66 4.77 7.38 -2.74
C LYS A 66 4.28 8.46 -3.72
N LYS A 67 3.70 9.56 -3.22
CA LYS A 67 3.20 10.67 -4.05
C LYS A 67 4.33 11.47 -4.69
N GLU A 68 5.44 11.66 -3.99
CA GLU A 68 6.62 12.42 -4.45
C GLU A 68 7.55 11.61 -5.36
N ALA A 69 7.35 10.29 -5.46
CA ALA A 69 8.18 9.42 -6.27
C ALA A 69 8.02 9.71 -7.77
N LEU A 70 9.15 9.73 -8.50
CA LEU A 70 9.13 9.82 -9.96
C LEU A 70 8.33 8.67 -10.59
N PRO A 71 7.63 8.92 -11.71
CA PRO A 71 6.92 7.88 -12.43
C PRO A 71 7.90 6.76 -12.83
N ASN A 72 7.47 5.50 -12.63
CA ASN A 72 8.25 4.27 -12.87
C ASN A 72 9.46 4.03 -11.96
N LYS A 73 9.66 4.79 -10.88
CA LYS A 73 10.69 4.52 -9.86
C LYS A 73 10.08 4.10 -8.52
N LYS A 74 10.89 3.43 -7.69
CA LYS A 74 10.52 3.10 -6.30
C LYS A 74 10.58 4.39 -5.46
N SER A 75 9.69 4.52 -4.48
CA SER A 75 9.70 5.64 -3.53
C SER A 75 10.92 5.58 -2.61
N GLU A 76 11.18 6.70 -1.91
CA GLU A 76 12.19 6.76 -0.86
C GLU A 76 11.91 5.78 0.30
N ILE A 77 12.98 5.32 0.95
CA ILE A 77 12.92 4.40 2.08
C ILE A 77 12.52 5.15 3.35
N VAL A 78 11.38 4.79 3.95
CA VAL A 78 10.94 5.32 5.25
C VAL A 78 11.40 4.38 6.36
N LYS A 79 12.34 4.84 7.20
CA LYS A 79 12.82 4.08 8.37
C LYS A 79 11.77 4.07 9.49
N SER A 80 11.46 2.90 10.06
CA SER A 80 10.56 2.79 11.22
C SER A 80 10.93 1.60 12.12
N HIS A 81 10.68 1.76 13.43
CA HIS A 81 10.83 0.69 14.43
C HIS A 81 9.51 -0.06 14.71
N LEU A 82 8.43 0.26 13.99
CA LEU A 82 7.09 -0.28 14.24
C LEU A 82 6.95 -1.69 13.63
N ARG A 83 7.42 -2.70 14.36
CA ARG A 83 7.33 -4.11 13.92
C ARG A 83 5.93 -4.70 13.99
N ASN A 84 5.05 -4.11 14.79
CA ASN A 84 3.69 -4.56 15.01
C ASN A 84 2.66 -3.71 14.25
N MET A 85 3.01 -3.08 13.12
CA MET A 85 2.03 -2.28 12.37
C MET A 85 0.89 -3.16 11.84
N TYR A 86 1.23 -4.27 11.18
CA TYR A 86 0.31 -5.34 10.80
C TYR A 86 0.74 -6.62 11.53
N PRO A 87 -0.20 -7.46 12.00
CA PRO A 87 0.16 -8.78 12.50
C PRO A 87 0.76 -9.62 11.36
N LYS A 88 1.70 -10.51 11.70
CA LYS A 88 2.07 -11.63 10.84
C LYS A 88 0.87 -12.55 10.65
#